data_AF-A0A7W0UVZ1-F1
#
_entry.id   AF-A0A7W0UVZ1-F1
#
_cell.length_a   1.000
_cell.length_b   1.000
_cell.length_c   1.000
_cell.angle_alpha   90.00
_cell.angle_beta   90.00
_cell.angle_gamma   90.00
#
_symmetry.space_group_name_H-M   'P 1'
#
loop_
_entity.id
_entity.type
_entity.pdbx_description
1 polymer ?
#
loop_
_entity_poly.entity_id
_entity_poly.type
_entity_poly.pdbx_seq_one_letter_code
_entity_poly.pdbx_strand_id
1 'polypeptide(L)'
;MIAQRIKRALVLLSLFAFVASTWTYNCVNVVAARDADSSSDLMDWSVAGPMGGDVRSLVIDPQDSQRLYLGTLDGQIYSSTDGGQQWSRLAGFNRPGLYIDHIIVDPRSSQTIYVAAHRHKEPGGFFKTTDGGATWAESTELQAEALHSLTQASANPDILIVGTNRGVFRSSNAGDSWEQLATVATPGLINIESLAIDPRNPDVIYAGTWYLPYKTIDGGKTWSVIKTGMIDDSDVFAIEIDELKPDHVLASACSGIYESHNAGNNWRKVNGIPSTSRRTRAIVQHPAVPNMIFAGTTEGFWRSTDGGDRWMLTTSKLIEINAIAVHPKNPQTIYIGTNNNGVMISRDGGKTFAPSNQGYSGRRAYSILPDREKPNRIYATTINTARGGGGFFVSNDGGVTWQPSMRKMPKDLSTYSILQDLRDSNILYLGTNLGVYYSLDRGASWSSVNVPKEEPQPTSKKRRGRRGSTPDATPPAAANRASSRIGSVTVTNEAATRAGEAVNQEMRSRRVTQAQTTQLPTKTPVIDPRRAGIVVLRAQEALAMTGYE
;
A
#
# COMPACT_ATOMS: atom_id res chain seq x y z
N MET A 1 -53.34 -78.27 20.35
CA MET A 1 -53.32 -78.64 21.80
C MET A 1 -52.15 -77.90 22.43
N ILE A 2 -52.34 -76.67 22.90
CA ILE A 2 -52.87 -76.32 24.23
C ILE A 2 -52.23 -77.16 25.36
N ALA A 3 -51.28 -76.48 26.01
CA ALA A 3 -51.08 -76.37 27.46
C ALA A 3 -50.51 -77.53 28.30
N GLN A 4 -49.39 -77.16 28.96
CA GLN A 4 -49.12 -77.24 30.41
C GLN A 4 -48.68 -78.57 31.04
N ARG A 5 -47.50 -78.51 31.69
CA ARG A 5 -47.21 -78.90 33.10
C ARG A 5 -45.72 -78.56 33.39
N ILE A 6 -45.29 -77.54 34.15
CA ILE A 6 -45.49 -77.14 35.57
C ILE A 6 -44.59 -77.91 36.59
N LYS A 7 -43.77 -77.11 37.34
CA LYS A 7 -43.09 -77.27 38.68
C LYS A 7 -41.55 -77.25 38.63
N ARG A 8 -40.80 -76.39 39.34
CA ARG A 8 -40.93 -75.72 40.68
C ARG A 8 -40.22 -74.32 40.64
N ALA A 9 -40.75 -73.15 41.04
CA ALA A 9 -40.98 -72.52 42.38
C ALA A 9 -39.73 -72.53 43.31
N LEU A 10 -39.15 -71.46 43.89
CA LEU A 10 -39.59 -70.28 44.69
C LEU A 10 -38.49 -69.16 44.61
N VAL A 11 -38.70 -67.83 44.58
CA VAL A 11 -39.32 -66.83 45.49
C VAL A 11 -38.38 -66.26 46.58
N LEU A 12 -37.87 -65.02 46.31
CA LEU A 12 -37.88 -63.78 47.14
C LEU A 12 -36.91 -63.46 48.31
N LEU A 13 -36.49 -62.17 48.32
CA LEU A 13 -35.91 -61.29 49.37
C LEU A 13 -34.48 -61.58 49.88
N SER A 14 -33.58 -60.63 50.22
CA SER A 14 -33.49 -59.15 50.16
C SER A 14 -32.19 -58.70 50.85
N LEU A 15 -31.60 -57.59 50.39
CA LEU A 15 -30.81 -56.56 51.11
C LEU A 15 -29.49 -56.92 51.86
N PHE A 16 -28.38 -56.27 51.45
CA PHE A 16 -27.44 -55.39 52.20
C PHE A 16 -26.05 -55.42 51.48
N ALA A 17 -25.70 -54.42 50.67
CA ALA A 17 -24.95 -53.19 51.01
C ALA A 17 -23.44 -53.38 51.29
N PHE A 18 -22.57 -52.95 50.36
CA PHE A 18 -21.48 -51.97 50.61
C PHE A 18 -20.69 -51.58 49.33
N VAL A 19 -20.83 -50.29 48.95
CA VAL A 19 -19.85 -49.30 48.42
C VAL A 19 -18.81 -49.69 47.34
N ALA A 20 -18.91 -49.07 46.14
CA ALA A 20 -17.89 -48.12 45.62
C ALA A 20 -18.24 -47.53 44.23
N SER A 21 -18.39 -46.21 44.19
CA SER A 21 -17.99 -45.25 43.13
C SER A 21 -18.31 -45.48 41.64
N THR A 22 -19.28 -44.70 41.15
CA THR A 22 -19.27 -43.84 39.94
C THR A 22 -18.45 -44.25 38.71
N TRP A 23 -19.08 -44.44 37.55
CA TRP A 23 -18.72 -43.93 36.21
C TRP A 23 -19.88 -44.27 35.24
N THR A 24 -20.87 -43.39 35.11
CA THR A 24 -21.87 -43.50 34.02
C THR A 24 -21.25 -42.93 32.74
N TYR A 25 -20.81 -43.80 31.84
CA TYR A 25 -20.66 -43.45 30.43
C TYR A 25 -22.07 -43.27 29.86
N ASN A 26 -22.57 -42.04 29.80
CA ASN A 26 -23.69 -41.75 28.93
C ASN A 26 -23.19 -41.86 27.49
N CYS A 27 -23.70 -42.90 26.81
CA CYS A 27 -23.58 -43.09 25.37
C CYS A 27 -23.86 -41.76 24.66
N VAL A 28 -22.91 -41.37 23.82
CA VAL A 28 -23.14 -40.42 22.75
C VAL A 28 -24.33 -40.93 21.95
N ASN A 29 -25.46 -40.21 22.02
CA ASN A 29 -26.47 -40.33 20.97
C ASN A 29 -25.81 -39.81 19.69
N VAL A 30 -25.27 -40.74 18.91
CA VAL A 30 -25.01 -40.51 17.50
C VAL A 30 -26.39 -40.22 16.93
N VAL A 31 -26.68 -38.93 16.72
CA VAL A 31 -27.77 -38.53 15.86
C VAL A 31 -27.44 -39.17 14.52
N ALA A 32 -28.18 -40.22 14.18
CA ALA A 32 -28.14 -40.80 12.84
C ALA A 32 -28.39 -39.64 11.87
N ALA A 33 -27.36 -39.32 11.08
CA ALA A 33 -27.47 -38.37 10.01
C ALA A 33 -28.68 -38.79 9.18
N ARG A 34 -29.67 -37.90 9.10
CA ARG A 34 -30.65 -37.98 8.03
C ARG A 34 -29.86 -37.70 6.77
N ASP A 35 -29.61 -38.72 5.98
CA ASP A 35 -29.18 -38.60 4.59
C ASP A 35 -30.26 -37.82 3.83
N ALA A 36 -30.04 -36.52 3.71
CA ALA A 36 -30.73 -35.63 2.78
C ALA A 36 -29.70 -34.58 2.36
N ASP A 37 -29.14 -34.76 1.15
CA ASP A 37 -28.47 -33.74 0.32
C ASP A 37 -27.80 -32.57 1.05
N SER A 38 -26.70 -32.80 1.77
CA SER A 38 -25.97 -31.71 2.46
C SER A 38 -24.52 -31.55 2.01
N SER A 39 -24.13 -32.09 0.85
CA SER A 39 -22.79 -31.84 0.28
C SER A 39 -22.72 -30.56 -0.56
N SER A 40 -23.86 -29.96 -0.90
CA SER A 40 -23.93 -28.69 -1.65
C SER A 40 -23.77 -27.45 -0.75
N ASP A 41 -24.14 -27.54 0.54
CA ASP A 41 -24.22 -26.36 1.42
C ASP A 41 -22.86 -25.88 1.96
N LEU A 42 -21.78 -26.63 1.71
CA LEU A 42 -20.42 -26.28 2.14
C LEU A 42 -19.53 -25.71 1.00
N MET A 43 -20.09 -25.46 -0.19
CA MET A 43 -19.31 -25.06 -1.37
C MET A 43 -19.40 -23.57 -1.74
N ASP A 44 -20.34 -22.81 -1.17
CA ASP A 44 -20.49 -21.37 -1.49
C ASP A 44 -19.73 -20.48 -0.51
N TRP A 45 -18.40 -20.45 -0.65
CA TRP A 45 -17.57 -19.46 0.03
C TRP A 45 -17.66 -18.11 -0.70
N SER A 46 -18.26 -17.11 -0.05
CA SER A 46 -18.26 -15.72 -0.53
C SER A 46 -17.31 -14.84 0.26
N VAL A 47 -16.68 -13.86 -0.39
CA VAL A 47 -15.94 -12.81 0.30
C VAL A 47 -16.93 -11.93 1.08
N ALA A 48 -16.79 -11.93 2.41
CA ALA A 48 -17.54 -11.07 3.31
C ALA A 48 -16.55 -10.30 4.19
N GLY A 49 -16.71 -8.98 4.28
CA GLY A 49 -15.81 -8.15 5.07
C GLY A 49 -16.06 -6.66 4.89
N PRO A 50 -15.36 -5.81 5.67
CA PRO A 50 -15.38 -4.38 5.46
C PRO A 50 -14.88 -4.02 4.06
N MET A 51 -15.83 -3.73 3.17
CA MET A 51 -15.54 -3.45 1.77
C MET A 51 -14.69 -2.18 1.57
N GLY A 52 -14.04 -2.11 0.42
CA GLY A 52 -13.10 -1.05 0.06
C GLY A 52 -11.68 -1.37 0.50
N GLY A 53 -10.80 -0.38 0.42
CA GLY A 53 -9.37 -0.55 0.63
C GLY A 53 -8.59 0.48 -0.17
N ASP A 54 -7.35 0.15 -0.50
CA ASP A 54 -6.52 0.96 -1.38
C ASP A 54 -6.73 0.61 -2.85
N VAL A 55 -6.99 1.65 -3.66
CA VAL A 55 -7.06 1.58 -5.11
C VAL A 55 -5.99 2.49 -5.68
N ARG A 56 -5.06 1.95 -6.46
CA ARG A 56 -3.93 2.68 -7.07
C ARG A 56 -4.20 3.08 -8.50
N SER A 57 -4.84 2.20 -9.26
CA SER A 57 -5.23 2.41 -10.64
C SER A 57 -6.69 2.07 -10.84
N LEU A 58 -7.34 2.76 -11.77
CA LEU A 58 -8.74 2.55 -12.12
C LEU A 58 -8.94 2.92 -13.58
N VAL A 59 -9.39 1.97 -14.39
CA VAL A 59 -9.57 2.16 -15.83
C VAL A 59 -10.89 1.58 -16.30
N ILE A 60 -11.47 2.22 -17.32
CA ILE A 60 -12.68 1.77 -18.02
C ILE A 60 -12.25 1.14 -19.33
N ASP A 61 -12.83 0.00 -19.67
CA ASP A 61 -12.61 -0.65 -20.95
C ASP A 61 -13.13 0.25 -22.10
N PRO A 62 -12.30 0.56 -23.11
CA PRO A 62 -12.68 1.44 -24.22
C PRO A 62 -13.78 0.87 -25.12
N GLN A 63 -13.95 -0.46 -25.18
CA GLN A 63 -14.99 -1.12 -25.97
C GLN A 63 -16.26 -1.38 -25.15
N ASP A 64 -16.14 -1.47 -23.82
CA ASP A 64 -17.25 -1.74 -22.91
C ASP A 64 -17.22 -0.82 -21.67
N SER A 65 -18.02 0.24 -21.70
CA SER A 65 -18.10 1.18 -20.57
C SER A 65 -18.66 0.61 -19.26
N GLN A 66 -19.22 -0.60 -19.27
CA GLN A 66 -19.62 -1.33 -18.05
C GLN A 66 -18.48 -2.15 -17.47
N ARG A 67 -17.40 -2.37 -18.23
CA ARG A 67 -16.23 -3.10 -17.78
C ARG A 67 -15.17 -2.17 -17.24
N LEU A 68 -14.75 -2.42 -16.01
CA LEU A 68 -13.72 -1.64 -15.33
C LEU A 68 -12.70 -2.56 -14.70
N TYR A 69 -11.49 -2.04 -14.54
CA TYR A 69 -10.42 -2.70 -13.80
C TYR A 69 -9.84 -1.76 -12.77
N LEU A 70 -9.50 -2.30 -11.61
CA LEU A 70 -8.72 -1.59 -10.60
C LEU A 70 -7.51 -2.41 -10.18
N GLY A 71 -6.44 -1.71 -9.84
CA GLY A 71 -5.22 -2.26 -9.27
C GLY A 71 -5.00 -1.77 -7.85
N THR A 72 -4.38 -2.59 -7.02
CA THR A 72 -4.13 -2.31 -5.60
C THR A 72 -2.64 -2.25 -5.28
N LEU A 73 -2.29 -1.71 -4.11
CA LEU A 73 -0.91 -1.71 -3.62
C LEU A 73 -0.40 -3.10 -3.19
N ASP A 74 -1.28 -4.08 -2.94
CA ASP A 74 -0.88 -5.44 -2.54
C ASP A 74 -0.82 -6.45 -3.70
N GLY A 75 -0.92 -5.98 -4.94
CA GLY A 75 -0.69 -6.79 -6.14
C GLY A 75 -1.92 -7.50 -6.66
N GLN A 76 -3.11 -6.99 -6.32
CA GLN A 76 -4.38 -7.54 -6.76
C GLN A 76 -4.98 -6.71 -7.88
N ILE A 77 -5.65 -7.39 -8.80
CA ILE A 77 -6.47 -6.77 -9.84
C ILE A 77 -7.90 -7.24 -9.65
N TYR A 78 -8.84 -6.30 -9.68
CA TYR A 78 -10.27 -6.59 -9.69
C TYR A 78 -10.88 -6.09 -10.99
N SER A 79 -11.92 -6.77 -11.43
CA SER A 79 -12.74 -6.36 -12.56
C SER A 79 -14.18 -6.16 -12.12
N SER A 80 -14.87 -5.26 -12.79
CA SER A 80 -16.33 -5.12 -12.74
C SER A 80 -16.86 -5.23 -14.16
N THR A 81 -18.08 -5.77 -14.33
CA THR A 81 -18.76 -5.88 -15.63
C THR A 81 -20.13 -5.20 -15.63
N ASP A 82 -20.44 -4.47 -14.56
CA ASP A 82 -21.75 -3.85 -14.30
C ASP A 82 -21.64 -2.36 -13.92
N GLY A 83 -20.57 -1.70 -14.39
CA GLY A 83 -20.34 -0.29 -14.14
C GLY A 83 -19.89 0.00 -12.70
N GLY A 84 -19.11 -0.90 -12.10
CA GLY A 84 -18.51 -0.75 -10.77
C GLY A 84 -19.47 -1.07 -9.63
N GLN A 85 -20.64 -1.67 -9.88
CA GLN A 85 -21.57 -2.05 -8.83
C GLN A 85 -21.05 -3.24 -8.03
N GLN A 86 -20.52 -4.25 -8.73
CA GLN A 86 -19.86 -5.41 -8.16
C GLN A 86 -18.47 -5.60 -8.76
N TRP A 87 -17.53 -6.02 -7.91
CA TRP A 87 -16.14 -6.29 -8.24
C TRP A 87 -15.80 -7.74 -7.96
N SER A 88 -15.00 -8.33 -8.85
CA SER A 88 -14.50 -9.70 -8.76
C SER A 88 -13.00 -9.70 -9.00
N ARG A 89 -12.25 -10.38 -8.12
CA ARG A 89 -10.79 -10.50 -8.25
C ARG A 89 -10.42 -11.31 -9.49
N LEU A 90 -9.49 -10.81 -10.29
CA LEU A 90 -8.87 -11.58 -11.38
C LEU A 90 -7.80 -12.51 -10.80
N ALA A 91 -8.22 -13.71 -10.42
CA ALA A 91 -7.36 -14.68 -9.74
C ALA A 91 -6.14 -15.14 -10.57
N GLY A 92 -6.21 -15.02 -11.91
CA GLY A 92 -5.11 -15.33 -12.81
C GLY A 92 -3.87 -14.45 -12.59
N PHE A 93 -4.06 -13.23 -12.07
CA PHE A 93 -2.95 -12.36 -11.68
C PHE A 93 -2.58 -12.57 -10.21
N ASN A 94 -1.52 -13.35 -9.97
CA ASN A 94 -1.04 -13.66 -8.63
C ASN A 94 0.41 -13.21 -8.44
N ARG A 95 0.60 -11.91 -8.19
CA ARG A 95 1.89 -11.29 -7.92
C ARG A 95 1.81 -10.46 -6.63
N PRO A 96 1.67 -11.11 -5.45
CA PRO A 96 1.46 -10.40 -4.19
C PRO A 96 2.60 -9.43 -3.88
N GLY A 97 2.23 -8.28 -3.32
CA GLY A 97 3.15 -7.22 -2.92
C GLY A 97 3.66 -6.34 -4.06
N LEU A 98 3.24 -6.56 -5.32
CA LEU A 98 3.45 -5.60 -6.40
C LEU A 98 2.47 -4.42 -6.27
N TYR A 99 2.90 -3.23 -6.65
CA TYR A 99 2.04 -2.04 -6.71
C TYR A 99 1.50 -1.94 -8.13
N ILE A 100 0.18 -2.03 -8.29
CA ILE A 100 -0.48 -2.01 -9.60
C ILE A 100 -0.92 -0.58 -9.91
N ASP A 101 0.05 0.27 -10.25
CA ASP A 101 -0.16 1.70 -10.47
C ASP A 101 -0.66 2.00 -11.90
N HIS A 102 -0.45 1.09 -12.87
CA HIS A 102 -0.91 1.28 -14.25
C HIS A 102 -1.51 0.02 -14.86
N ILE A 103 -2.73 0.16 -15.40
CA ILE A 103 -3.45 -0.83 -16.18
C ILE A 103 -3.89 -0.15 -17.48
N ILE A 104 -3.71 -0.79 -18.63
CA ILE A 104 -4.28 -0.35 -19.90
C ILE A 104 -5.07 -1.51 -20.50
N VAL A 105 -6.30 -1.24 -20.95
CA VAL A 105 -7.07 -2.17 -21.78
C VAL A 105 -6.88 -1.74 -23.23
N ASP A 106 -6.43 -2.65 -24.09
CA ASP A 106 -6.16 -2.32 -25.49
C ASP A 106 -7.46 -1.89 -26.20
N PRO A 107 -7.49 -0.73 -26.89
CA PRO A 107 -8.68 -0.24 -27.59
C PRO A 107 -9.18 -1.17 -28.70
N ARG A 108 -8.33 -2.08 -29.19
CA ARG A 108 -8.64 -3.04 -30.24
C ARG A 108 -9.29 -4.31 -29.68
N SER A 109 -9.11 -4.63 -28.41
CA SER A 109 -9.65 -5.85 -27.78
C SER A 109 -9.75 -5.74 -26.26
N SER A 110 -10.98 -5.88 -25.74
CA SER A 110 -11.25 -6.00 -24.29
C SER A 110 -10.57 -7.19 -23.60
N GLN A 111 -10.02 -8.15 -24.36
CA GLN A 111 -9.31 -9.31 -23.82
C GLN A 111 -7.82 -9.03 -23.61
N THR A 112 -7.29 -7.97 -24.22
CA THR A 112 -5.88 -7.60 -24.11
C THR A 112 -5.72 -6.53 -23.04
N ILE A 113 -4.98 -6.86 -21.98
CA ILE A 113 -4.73 -5.95 -20.86
C ILE A 113 -3.23 -5.92 -20.57
N TYR A 114 -2.71 -4.73 -20.35
CA TYR A 114 -1.33 -4.46 -19.98
C TYR A 114 -1.26 -3.95 -18.56
N VAL A 115 -0.29 -4.43 -17.80
CA VAL A 115 -0.06 -4.02 -16.42
C VAL A 115 1.42 -3.69 -16.26
N ALA A 116 1.70 -2.50 -15.75
CA ALA A 116 3.01 -2.12 -15.29
C ALA A 116 2.99 -2.01 -13.77
N ALA A 117 3.97 -2.67 -13.14
CA ALA A 117 4.01 -2.79 -11.69
C ALA A 117 5.42 -2.60 -11.14
N HIS A 118 5.50 -2.26 -9.86
CA HIS A 118 6.76 -2.05 -9.15
C HIS A 118 6.62 -2.40 -7.66
N ARG A 119 7.74 -2.50 -6.94
CA ARG A 119 7.76 -2.61 -5.47
C ARG A 119 8.55 -1.45 -4.89
N HIS A 120 7.99 -0.26 -5.02
CA HIS A 120 8.72 0.97 -4.73
C HIS A 120 10.02 1.04 -5.57
N LYS A 121 11.20 0.87 -4.97
CA LYS A 121 12.53 0.92 -5.62
C LYS A 121 13.01 -0.47 -6.06
N GLU A 122 12.29 -1.52 -5.69
CA GLU A 122 12.59 -2.89 -6.08
C GLU A 122 11.91 -3.25 -7.43
N PRO A 123 12.42 -4.27 -8.14
CA PRO A 123 11.83 -4.73 -9.38
C PRO A 123 10.34 -5.08 -9.25
N GLY A 124 9.59 -4.80 -10.31
CA GLY A 124 8.24 -5.30 -10.52
C GLY A 124 8.16 -6.03 -11.85
N GLY A 125 7.65 -5.35 -12.88
CA GLY A 125 7.67 -5.87 -14.25
C GLY A 125 6.50 -5.39 -15.09
N PHE A 126 6.54 -5.82 -16.36
CA PHE A 126 5.44 -5.66 -17.31
C PHE A 126 4.72 -6.99 -17.51
N PHE A 127 3.39 -6.95 -17.47
CA PHE A 127 2.54 -8.12 -17.64
C PHE A 127 1.49 -7.86 -18.72
N LYS A 128 1.21 -8.88 -19.51
CA LYS A 128 0.23 -8.85 -20.60
C LYS A 128 -0.68 -10.08 -20.51
N THR A 129 -1.97 -9.86 -20.68
CA THR A 129 -2.95 -10.93 -20.94
C THR A 129 -3.58 -10.68 -22.31
N THR A 130 -4.02 -11.75 -22.97
CA THR A 130 -4.82 -11.72 -24.21
C THR A 130 -6.12 -12.54 -24.08
N ASP A 131 -6.44 -12.98 -22.86
CA ASP A 131 -7.60 -13.82 -22.53
C ASP A 131 -8.46 -13.21 -21.40
N GLY A 132 -8.43 -11.87 -21.27
CA GLY A 132 -9.25 -11.14 -20.31
C GLY A 132 -8.79 -11.28 -18.86
N GLY A 133 -7.52 -11.63 -18.65
CA GLY A 133 -6.90 -11.76 -17.33
C GLY A 133 -6.96 -13.15 -16.71
N ALA A 134 -7.35 -14.17 -17.49
CA ALA A 134 -7.29 -15.56 -17.04
C ALA A 134 -5.83 -16.05 -16.92
N THR A 135 -4.97 -15.68 -17.87
CA THR A 135 -3.53 -15.93 -17.82
C THR A 135 -2.72 -14.68 -18.17
N TRP A 136 -1.48 -14.62 -17.67
CA TRP A 136 -0.61 -13.45 -17.81
C TRP A 136 0.81 -13.87 -18.22
N ALA A 137 1.32 -13.26 -19.27
CA ALA A 137 2.71 -13.32 -19.69
C ALA A 137 3.49 -12.15 -19.09
N GLU A 138 4.72 -12.41 -18.64
CA GLU A 138 5.61 -11.41 -18.06
C GLU A 138 6.79 -11.16 -19.00
N SER A 139 7.13 -9.90 -19.26
CA SER A 139 8.27 -9.56 -20.14
C SER A 139 9.60 -9.89 -19.47
N THR A 140 10.47 -10.60 -20.19
CA THR A 140 11.81 -10.97 -19.71
C THR A 140 12.75 -9.77 -19.59
N GLU A 141 12.59 -8.77 -20.44
CA GLU A 141 13.44 -7.58 -20.55
C GLU A 141 13.17 -6.59 -19.42
N LEU A 142 11.96 -6.64 -18.83
CA LEU A 142 11.50 -5.70 -17.82
C LEU A 142 11.35 -6.31 -16.42
N GLN A 143 11.64 -7.60 -16.23
CA GLN A 143 11.57 -8.30 -14.93
C GLN A 143 12.41 -7.64 -13.83
N ALA A 144 13.54 -7.01 -14.18
CA ALA A 144 14.44 -6.35 -13.23
C ALA A 144 14.21 -4.83 -13.13
N GLU A 145 13.10 -4.33 -13.68
CA GLU A 145 12.74 -2.91 -13.69
C GLU A 145 11.58 -2.64 -12.73
N ALA A 146 11.63 -1.49 -12.08
CA ALA A 146 10.50 -0.93 -11.36
C ALA A 146 9.74 -0.02 -12.32
N LEU A 147 8.56 -0.44 -12.80
CA LEU A 147 7.80 0.33 -13.78
C LEU A 147 6.84 1.27 -13.03
N HIS A 148 7.10 2.57 -13.19
CA HIS A 148 6.38 3.66 -12.53
C HIS A 148 5.40 4.37 -13.45
N SER A 149 5.42 4.08 -14.75
CA SER A 149 4.47 4.63 -15.72
C SER A 149 4.35 3.72 -16.94
N LEU A 150 3.17 3.71 -17.55
CA LEU A 150 2.84 2.99 -18.78
C LEU A 150 1.83 3.82 -19.58
N THR A 151 2.08 3.98 -20.88
CA THR A 151 1.17 4.65 -21.82
C THR A 151 1.18 3.95 -23.17
N GLN A 152 0.09 4.09 -23.93
CA GLN A 152 -0.12 3.50 -25.26
C GLN A 152 -0.44 4.61 -26.26
N ALA A 153 0.15 4.54 -27.46
CA ALA A 153 -0.13 5.55 -28.48
C ALA A 153 -1.52 5.35 -29.10
N SER A 154 -2.35 6.38 -29.09
CA SER A 154 -3.70 6.34 -29.68
C SER A 154 -3.66 6.19 -31.21
N ALA A 155 -2.68 6.82 -31.88
CA ALA A 155 -2.47 6.71 -33.33
C ALA A 155 -1.95 5.34 -33.79
N ASN A 156 -1.25 4.61 -32.92
CA ASN A 156 -0.74 3.28 -33.20
C ASN A 156 -0.64 2.45 -31.89
N PRO A 157 -1.68 1.67 -31.56
CA PRO A 157 -1.71 0.89 -30.31
C PRO A 157 -0.62 -0.18 -30.17
N ASP A 158 0.16 -0.49 -31.21
CA ASP A 158 1.34 -1.35 -31.06
C ASP A 158 2.50 -0.65 -30.33
N ILE A 159 2.46 0.68 -30.23
CA ILE A 159 3.48 1.44 -29.52
C ILE A 159 3.06 1.60 -28.06
N LEU A 160 3.86 1.01 -27.17
CA LEU A 160 3.77 1.19 -25.73
C LEU A 160 5.06 1.81 -25.22
N ILE A 161 4.95 2.70 -24.24
CA ILE A 161 6.09 3.30 -23.56
C ILE A 161 5.95 3.03 -22.06
N VAL A 162 7.03 2.57 -21.43
CA VAL A 162 7.11 2.41 -19.97
C VAL A 162 8.24 3.23 -19.40
N GLY A 163 7.99 3.79 -18.22
CA GLY A 163 8.95 4.56 -17.45
C GLY A 163 9.44 3.76 -16.25
N THR A 164 10.75 3.78 -16.03
CA THR A 164 11.39 3.07 -14.93
C THR A 164 12.32 3.98 -14.14
N ASN A 165 12.91 3.47 -13.06
CA ASN A 165 13.98 4.18 -12.34
C ASN A 165 15.24 4.42 -13.18
N ARG A 166 15.42 3.68 -14.29
CA ARG A 166 16.60 3.75 -15.14
C ARG A 166 16.38 4.47 -16.48
N GLY A 167 15.14 4.87 -16.77
CA GLY A 167 14.81 5.59 -18.00
C GLY A 167 13.53 5.11 -18.63
N VAL A 168 13.46 5.24 -19.96
CA VAL A 168 12.25 4.95 -20.75
C VAL A 168 12.52 3.75 -21.65
N PHE A 169 11.55 2.84 -21.73
CA PHE A 169 11.56 1.73 -22.67
C PHE A 169 10.38 1.84 -23.62
N ARG A 170 10.56 1.33 -24.83
CA ARG A 170 9.57 1.33 -25.90
C ARG A 170 9.33 -0.10 -26.37
N SER A 171 8.07 -0.40 -26.63
CA SER A 171 7.66 -1.54 -27.45
C SER A 171 7.04 -1.00 -28.74
N SER A 172 7.30 -1.67 -29.86
CA SER A 172 6.67 -1.39 -31.15
C SER A 172 5.77 -2.54 -31.62
N ASN A 173 5.49 -3.50 -30.73
CA ASN A 173 4.74 -4.73 -31.01
C ASN A 173 3.85 -5.09 -29.81
N ALA A 174 3.16 -4.09 -29.27
CA ALA A 174 2.11 -4.26 -28.27
C ALA A 174 2.59 -5.01 -27.01
N GLY A 175 3.84 -4.75 -26.59
CA GLY A 175 4.44 -5.27 -25.36
C GLY A 175 5.14 -6.62 -25.49
N ASP A 176 5.25 -7.18 -26.71
CA ASP A 176 5.87 -8.49 -26.93
C ASP A 176 7.41 -8.45 -26.80
N SER A 177 8.03 -7.32 -27.14
CA SER A 177 9.45 -7.05 -26.88
C SER A 177 9.70 -5.57 -26.57
N TRP A 178 10.77 -5.30 -25.84
CA TRP A 178 11.09 -3.96 -25.34
C TRP A 178 12.54 -3.54 -25.65
N GLU A 179 12.71 -2.27 -26.01
CA GLU A 179 14.01 -1.61 -26.19
C GLU A 179 14.15 -0.42 -25.23
N GLN A 180 15.34 -0.21 -24.67
CA GLN A 180 15.62 0.99 -23.86
C GLN A 180 15.94 2.16 -24.78
N LEU A 181 15.28 3.30 -24.57
CA LEU A 181 15.56 4.54 -25.30
C LEU A 181 16.82 5.23 -24.76
N ALA A 182 17.37 6.18 -25.52
CA ALA A 182 18.65 6.84 -25.22
C ALA A 182 18.58 7.88 -24.08
N THR A 183 18.09 7.47 -22.91
CA THR A 183 17.93 8.36 -21.73
C THR A 183 19.24 8.61 -20.99
N VAL A 184 20.17 7.65 -21.01
CA VAL A 184 21.45 7.70 -20.26
C VAL A 184 22.31 8.91 -20.66
N ALA A 185 22.23 9.35 -21.91
CA ALA A 185 22.95 10.52 -22.40
C ALA A 185 22.35 11.85 -21.94
N THR A 186 21.15 11.84 -21.35
CA THR A 186 20.42 13.04 -20.94
C THR A 186 20.44 13.17 -19.41
N PRO A 187 21.18 14.15 -18.85
CA PRO A 187 21.25 14.34 -17.40
C PRO A 187 19.87 14.53 -16.76
N GLY A 188 19.58 13.75 -15.72
CA GLY A 188 18.34 13.83 -14.95
C GLY A 188 17.14 13.08 -15.53
N LEU A 189 17.26 12.45 -16.71
CA LEU A 189 16.18 11.65 -17.30
C LEU A 189 16.17 10.20 -16.76
N ILE A 190 15.89 10.10 -15.46
CA ILE A 190 15.74 8.86 -14.68
C ILE A 190 14.53 9.00 -13.75
N ASN A 191 14.10 7.92 -13.09
CA ASN A 191 12.92 7.92 -12.20
C ASN A 191 11.68 8.49 -12.92
N ILE A 192 11.26 7.80 -13.98
CA ILE A 192 10.18 8.24 -14.86
C ILE A 192 8.83 7.93 -14.22
N GLU A 193 8.22 8.95 -13.61
CA GLU A 193 6.97 8.84 -12.84
C GLU A 193 5.73 8.97 -13.71
N SER A 194 5.81 9.67 -14.85
CA SER A 194 4.68 9.85 -15.74
C SER A 194 5.09 9.95 -17.20
N LEU A 195 4.21 9.52 -18.10
CA LEU A 195 4.43 9.49 -19.54
C LEU A 195 3.18 9.91 -20.29
N ALA A 196 3.36 10.64 -21.38
CA ALA A 196 2.31 10.91 -22.36
C ALA A 196 2.88 10.86 -23.78
N ILE A 197 2.05 10.45 -24.75
CA ILE A 197 2.41 10.37 -26.17
C ILE A 197 1.51 11.33 -26.93
N ASP A 198 2.10 12.16 -27.80
CA ASP A 198 1.30 13.05 -28.66
C ASP A 198 0.42 12.20 -29.60
N PRO A 199 -0.91 12.38 -29.60
CA PRO A 199 -1.81 11.58 -30.42
C PRO A 199 -1.65 11.84 -31.93
N ARG A 200 -0.95 12.91 -32.32
CA ARG A 200 -0.65 13.22 -33.73
C ARG A 200 0.57 12.46 -34.22
N ASN A 201 1.52 12.16 -33.34
CA ASN A 201 2.79 11.54 -33.69
C ASN A 201 3.37 10.75 -32.50
N PRO A 202 3.44 9.40 -32.58
CA PRO A 202 3.95 8.58 -31.49
C PRO A 202 5.45 8.74 -31.20
N ASP A 203 6.19 9.46 -32.05
CA ASP A 203 7.60 9.80 -31.80
C ASP A 203 7.77 11.04 -30.90
N VAL A 204 6.67 11.74 -30.59
CA VAL A 204 6.65 12.84 -29.62
C VAL A 204 6.18 12.31 -28.27
N ILE A 205 7.11 12.20 -27.32
CA ILE A 205 6.87 11.61 -26.00
C ILE A 205 7.28 12.62 -24.93
N TYR A 206 6.43 12.74 -23.91
CA TYR A 206 6.66 13.53 -22.71
C TYR A 206 6.96 12.59 -21.56
N ALA A 207 7.96 12.93 -20.75
CA ALA A 207 8.36 12.16 -19.58
C ALA A 207 8.46 13.09 -18.37
N GLY A 208 7.65 12.80 -17.34
CA GLY A 208 7.77 13.42 -16.04
C GLY A 208 8.72 12.62 -15.15
N THR A 209 9.64 13.31 -14.49
CA THR A 209 10.62 12.69 -13.56
C THR A 209 10.46 13.24 -12.15
N TRP A 210 11.16 12.66 -11.18
CA TRP A 210 11.31 13.23 -9.82
C TRP A 210 12.21 14.48 -9.78
N TYR A 211 12.21 15.29 -10.85
CA TYR A 211 12.92 16.57 -10.85
C TYR A 211 12.30 17.55 -11.85
N LEU A 212 12.14 17.17 -13.12
CA LEU A 212 11.70 18.05 -14.21
C LEU A 212 11.04 17.27 -15.37
N PRO A 213 10.22 17.93 -16.20
CA PRO A 213 9.67 17.29 -17.40
C PRO A 213 10.66 17.32 -18.58
N TYR A 214 10.65 16.25 -19.36
CA TYR A 214 11.42 16.10 -20.59
C TYR A 214 10.51 15.76 -21.77
N LYS A 215 10.98 16.06 -22.97
CA LYS A 215 10.29 15.78 -24.22
C LYS A 215 11.26 15.30 -25.28
N THR A 216 10.83 14.32 -26.06
CA THR A 216 11.44 13.95 -27.34
C THR A 216 10.46 14.26 -28.48
N ILE A 217 11.00 14.47 -29.68
CA ILE A 217 10.23 14.63 -30.91
C ILE A 217 10.69 13.68 -32.02
N ASP A 218 11.62 12.77 -31.69
CA ASP A 218 12.31 11.89 -32.64
C ASP A 218 12.30 10.41 -32.21
N GLY A 219 11.31 10.03 -31.39
CA GLY A 219 11.11 8.67 -30.92
C GLY A 219 12.05 8.30 -29.77
N GLY A 220 12.59 9.28 -29.05
CA GLY A 220 13.47 9.09 -27.90
C GLY A 220 14.95 8.96 -28.24
N LYS A 221 15.35 9.37 -29.45
CA LYS A 221 16.78 9.45 -29.84
C LYS A 221 17.45 10.63 -29.16
N THR A 222 16.74 11.76 -29.06
CA THR A 222 17.17 12.93 -28.31
C THR A 222 16.04 13.43 -27.40
N TRP A 223 16.44 14.00 -26.25
CA TRP A 223 15.52 14.51 -25.24
C TRP A 223 15.91 15.93 -24.83
N SER A 224 14.90 16.76 -24.62
CA SER A 224 15.05 18.14 -24.15
C SER A 224 14.27 18.33 -22.86
N VAL A 225 14.85 19.04 -21.90
CA VAL A 225 14.11 19.50 -20.72
C VAL A 225 13.15 20.60 -21.13
N ILE A 226 11.89 20.52 -20.70
CA ILE A 226 10.82 21.45 -21.08
C ILE A 226 10.25 22.17 -19.85
N LYS A 227 11.13 22.79 -19.06
CA LYS A 227 10.77 23.34 -17.73
C LYS A 227 10.32 24.81 -17.72
N THR A 228 10.41 25.53 -18.84
CA THR A 228 10.19 26.99 -18.87
C THR A 228 8.81 27.33 -18.29
N GLY A 229 8.78 28.13 -17.21
CA GLY A 229 7.54 28.49 -16.50
C GLY A 229 7.17 27.58 -15.32
N MET A 230 7.85 26.44 -15.14
CA MET A 230 7.80 25.62 -13.93
C MET A 230 8.84 26.04 -12.90
N ILE A 231 8.65 25.62 -11.64
CA ILE A 231 9.65 25.85 -10.58
C ILE A 231 10.81 24.87 -10.76
N ASP A 232 12.04 25.38 -10.62
CA ASP A 232 13.30 24.63 -10.75
C ASP A 232 13.56 23.69 -9.56
N ASP A 233 12.68 22.71 -9.36
CA ASP A 233 12.76 21.53 -8.46
C ASP A 233 11.34 20.96 -8.34
N SER A 234 10.87 20.26 -9.38
CA SER A 234 9.46 19.87 -9.54
C SER A 234 9.31 18.40 -9.94
N ASP A 235 9.11 17.51 -8.97
CA ASP A 235 8.71 16.11 -9.23
C ASP A 235 7.40 16.11 -10.03
N VAL A 236 7.41 15.56 -11.24
CA VAL A 236 6.27 15.56 -12.16
C VAL A 236 5.52 14.23 -12.05
N PHE A 237 4.43 14.25 -11.30
CA PHE A 237 3.63 13.06 -10.97
C PHE A 237 2.70 12.60 -12.09
N ALA A 238 2.23 13.51 -12.94
CA ALA A 238 1.36 13.18 -14.06
C ALA A 238 1.57 14.20 -15.18
N ILE A 239 1.48 13.74 -16.42
CA ILE A 239 1.43 14.56 -17.63
C ILE A 239 0.29 14.01 -18.49
N GLU A 240 -0.61 14.88 -18.93
CA GLU A 240 -1.73 14.53 -19.80
C GLU A 240 -1.79 15.49 -20.98
N ILE A 241 -2.17 14.96 -22.14
CA ILE A 241 -2.29 15.73 -23.38
C ILE A 241 -3.78 15.78 -23.75
N ASP A 242 -4.27 16.97 -24.09
CA ASP A 242 -5.62 17.12 -24.64
C ASP A 242 -5.67 16.44 -26.03
N GLU A 243 -6.34 15.31 -26.11
CA GLU A 243 -6.50 14.50 -27.34
C GLU A 243 -7.06 15.30 -28.53
N LEU A 244 -7.89 16.33 -28.26
CA LEU A 244 -8.50 17.17 -29.30
C LEU A 244 -7.66 18.41 -29.62
N LYS A 245 -6.83 18.84 -28.68
CA LYS A 245 -5.94 20.01 -28.83
C LYS A 245 -4.55 19.68 -28.28
N PRO A 246 -3.71 18.87 -28.96
CA PRO A 246 -2.50 18.32 -28.35
C PRO A 246 -1.40 19.33 -28.00
N ASP A 247 -1.56 20.60 -28.39
CA ASP A 247 -0.72 21.69 -27.91
C ASP A 247 -1.08 22.11 -26.46
N HIS A 248 -2.26 21.73 -25.99
CA HIS A 248 -2.70 21.85 -24.61
C HIS A 248 -2.25 20.62 -23.80
N VAL A 249 -1.30 20.84 -22.88
CA VAL A 249 -0.71 19.80 -22.03
C VAL A 249 -0.86 20.21 -20.59
N LEU A 250 -1.31 19.29 -19.74
CA LEU A 250 -1.42 19.46 -18.30
C LEU A 250 -0.33 18.64 -17.61
N ALA A 251 0.26 19.19 -16.56
CA ALA A 251 1.22 18.47 -15.73
C ALA A 251 0.98 18.78 -14.26
N SER A 252 0.96 17.76 -13.42
CA SER A 252 1.01 17.96 -11.97
C SER A 252 2.41 17.71 -11.43
N ALA A 253 2.84 18.59 -10.53
CA ALA A 253 4.12 18.47 -9.86
C ALA A 253 4.05 18.79 -8.36
N CYS A 254 5.11 18.46 -7.61
CA CYS A 254 5.20 18.78 -6.17
C CYS A 254 5.07 20.30 -5.89
N SER A 255 5.42 21.13 -6.87
CA SER A 255 5.34 22.58 -6.83
C SER A 255 3.97 23.14 -7.24
N GLY A 256 3.08 22.35 -7.86
CA GLY A 256 1.73 22.71 -8.26
C GLY A 256 1.28 22.03 -9.57
N ILE A 257 0.09 22.41 -10.05
CA ILE A 257 -0.41 22.00 -11.36
C ILE A 257 -0.04 23.08 -12.38
N TYR A 258 0.35 22.65 -13.57
CA TYR A 258 0.81 23.47 -14.67
C TYR A 258 0.07 23.10 -15.95
N GLU A 259 -0.10 24.09 -16.81
CA GLU A 259 -0.65 23.92 -18.15
C GLU A 259 0.27 24.57 -19.18
N SER A 260 0.27 24.03 -20.38
CA SER A 260 0.94 24.59 -21.55
C SER A 260 -0.03 24.61 -22.70
N HIS A 261 -0.07 25.68 -23.49
CA HIS A 261 -0.85 25.76 -24.75
C HIS A 261 0.06 25.75 -25.99
N ASN A 262 1.31 25.34 -25.82
CA ASN A 262 2.31 25.27 -26.89
C ASN A 262 3.15 23.99 -26.76
N ALA A 263 2.48 22.88 -26.47
CA ALA A 263 3.05 21.53 -26.46
C ALA A 263 4.24 21.39 -25.48
N GLY A 264 4.17 22.04 -24.32
CA GLY A 264 5.18 21.97 -23.25
C GLY A 264 6.33 22.97 -23.39
N ASN A 265 6.37 23.81 -24.43
CA ASN A 265 7.47 24.76 -24.61
C ASN A 265 7.50 25.86 -23.53
N ASN A 266 6.32 26.26 -23.04
CA ASN A 266 6.16 27.15 -21.90
C ASN A 266 4.97 26.72 -21.05
N TRP A 267 5.15 26.75 -19.74
CA TRP A 267 4.16 26.37 -18.75
C TRP A 267 3.66 27.59 -17.98
N ARG A 268 2.40 27.52 -17.57
CA ARG A 268 1.77 28.45 -16.62
C ARG A 268 1.28 27.64 -15.45
N LYS A 269 1.53 28.13 -14.24
CA LYS A 269 0.98 27.52 -13.02
C LYS A 269 -0.53 27.78 -12.94
N VAL A 270 -1.29 26.72 -12.74
CA VAL A 270 -2.73 26.76 -12.50
C VAL A 270 -2.99 27.24 -11.08
N ASN A 271 -3.92 28.18 -10.93
CA ASN A 271 -4.31 28.75 -9.64
C ASN A 271 -5.58 28.09 -9.09
N GLY A 272 -5.89 28.29 -7.81
CA GLY A 272 -7.16 27.86 -7.20
C GLY A 272 -7.12 26.52 -6.45
N ILE A 273 -6.04 25.74 -6.56
CA ILE A 273 -5.77 24.59 -5.69
C ILE A 273 -4.74 25.00 -4.62
N PRO A 274 -5.04 24.84 -3.32
CA PRO A 274 -4.14 25.19 -2.24
C PRO A 274 -2.79 24.49 -2.33
N SER A 275 -1.79 25.14 -1.75
CA SER A 275 -0.43 24.63 -1.68
C SER A 275 -0.27 23.29 -0.97
N THR A 276 -1.18 23.00 -0.05
CA THR A 276 -1.21 21.77 0.74
C THR A 276 -1.76 20.59 -0.06
N SER A 277 -2.53 20.85 -1.12
CA SER A 277 -3.14 19.83 -1.98
C SER A 277 -2.31 19.56 -3.26
N ARG A 278 -1.02 19.93 -3.29
CA ARG A 278 -0.21 19.91 -4.52
C ARG A 278 0.19 18.52 -5.01
N ARG A 279 0.27 17.52 -4.14
CA ARG A 279 0.52 16.14 -4.56
C ARG A 279 -0.72 15.59 -5.25
N THR A 280 -0.74 15.81 -6.56
CA THR A 280 -1.80 15.37 -7.46
C THR A 280 -1.27 14.14 -8.17
N ARG A 281 -1.86 12.97 -7.91
CA ARG A 281 -1.46 11.70 -8.56
C ARG A 281 -2.16 11.50 -9.90
N ALA A 282 -3.35 12.07 -10.04
CA ALA A 282 -4.15 11.97 -11.24
C ALA A 282 -4.64 13.36 -11.62
N ILE A 283 -4.35 13.80 -12.84
CA ILE A 283 -5.03 14.91 -13.49
C ILE A 283 -5.70 14.33 -14.73
N VAL A 284 -6.96 14.62 -14.96
CA VAL A 284 -7.72 14.00 -16.07
C VAL A 284 -8.64 15.06 -16.68
N GLN A 285 -8.58 15.20 -18.00
CA GLN A 285 -9.54 15.98 -18.77
C GLN A 285 -10.65 15.06 -19.30
N HIS A 286 -11.89 15.53 -19.28
CA HIS A 286 -12.99 14.73 -19.80
C HIS A 286 -12.95 14.67 -21.35
N PRO A 287 -12.97 13.49 -21.97
CA PRO A 287 -12.77 13.34 -23.42
C PRO A 287 -13.87 14.00 -24.27
N ALA A 288 -15.12 13.99 -23.80
CA ALA A 288 -16.24 14.63 -24.49
C ALA A 288 -16.54 16.07 -24.04
N VAL A 289 -15.85 16.59 -23.00
CA VAL A 289 -16.15 17.91 -22.41
C VAL A 289 -14.83 18.63 -22.11
N PRO A 290 -14.24 19.33 -23.09
CA PRO A 290 -12.86 19.82 -23.01
C PRO A 290 -12.56 20.72 -21.80
N ASN A 291 -13.53 21.50 -21.32
CA ASN A 291 -13.29 22.41 -20.19
C ASN A 291 -13.49 21.72 -18.82
N MET A 292 -13.86 20.45 -18.79
CA MET A 292 -14.05 19.71 -17.55
C MET A 292 -12.78 18.95 -17.21
N ILE A 293 -12.09 19.41 -16.16
CA ILE A 293 -10.81 18.89 -15.69
C ILE A 293 -10.94 18.48 -14.23
N PHE A 294 -10.28 17.39 -13.88
CA PHE A 294 -10.29 16.83 -12.54
C PHE A 294 -8.86 16.67 -12.03
N ALA A 295 -8.67 16.88 -10.74
CA ALA A 295 -7.40 16.66 -10.06
C ALA A 295 -7.64 15.84 -8.79
N GLY A 296 -6.99 14.68 -8.72
CA GLY A 296 -6.99 13.78 -7.58
C GLY A 296 -5.78 14.06 -6.71
N THR A 297 -6.00 14.58 -5.51
CA THR A 297 -4.94 15.08 -4.63
C THR A 297 -4.89 14.32 -3.30
N THR A 298 -3.83 14.54 -2.52
CA THR A 298 -3.74 14.11 -1.12
C THR A 298 -4.74 14.80 -0.20
N GLU A 299 -5.46 15.84 -0.65
CA GLU A 299 -6.48 16.54 0.14
C GLU A 299 -7.83 16.57 -0.59
N GLY A 300 -8.14 15.54 -1.36
CA GLY A 300 -9.44 15.37 -2.00
C GLY A 300 -9.46 15.51 -3.52
N PHE A 301 -10.67 15.38 -4.05
CA PHE A 301 -10.99 15.52 -5.47
C PHE A 301 -11.37 16.96 -5.79
N TRP A 302 -10.64 17.54 -6.73
CA TRP A 302 -10.89 18.87 -7.26
C TRP A 302 -11.45 18.79 -8.67
N ARG A 303 -12.40 19.67 -8.96
CA ARG A 303 -13.07 19.75 -10.25
C ARG A 303 -13.07 21.18 -10.77
N SER A 304 -12.78 21.33 -12.06
CA SER A 304 -12.98 22.55 -12.84
C SER A 304 -13.94 22.29 -14.00
N THR A 305 -14.70 23.31 -14.39
CA THR A 305 -15.59 23.30 -15.57
C THR A 305 -15.28 24.40 -16.57
N ASP A 306 -14.23 25.17 -16.31
CA ASP A 306 -13.79 26.33 -17.07
C ASP A 306 -12.33 26.17 -17.52
N GLY A 307 -11.89 24.93 -17.74
CA GLY A 307 -10.55 24.67 -18.29
C GLY A 307 -9.40 24.87 -17.30
N GLY A 308 -9.68 24.84 -15.99
CA GLY A 308 -8.67 24.99 -14.94
C GLY A 308 -8.58 26.38 -14.34
N ASP A 309 -9.41 27.34 -14.77
CA ASP A 309 -9.43 28.70 -14.22
C ASP A 309 -9.94 28.73 -12.77
N ARG A 310 -10.97 27.92 -12.46
CA ARG A 310 -11.54 27.79 -11.12
C ARG A 310 -11.69 26.33 -10.73
N TRP A 311 -11.40 26.06 -9.47
CA TRP A 311 -11.44 24.72 -8.91
C TRP A 311 -12.35 24.64 -7.69
N MET A 312 -13.06 23.53 -7.58
CA MET A 312 -13.95 23.21 -6.47
C MET A 312 -13.55 21.86 -5.88
N LEU A 313 -13.25 21.85 -4.58
CA LEU A 313 -13.11 20.63 -3.79
C LEU A 313 -14.50 20.05 -3.52
N THR A 314 -14.77 18.82 -3.96
CA THR A 314 -16.09 18.18 -3.83
C THR A 314 -16.09 16.95 -2.93
N THR A 315 -14.95 16.59 -2.36
CA THR A 315 -14.83 15.56 -1.32
C THR A 315 -14.32 16.15 0.00
N SER A 316 -14.32 15.34 1.06
CA SER A 316 -13.57 15.67 2.27
C SER A 316 -12.07 15.75 1.97
N LYS A 317 -11.37 16.66 2.63
CA LYS A 317 -9.89 16.78 2.57
C LYS A 317 -9.14 15.57 3.12
N LEU A 318 -9.85 14.63 3.72
CA LEU A 318 -9.28 13.40 4.30
C LEU A 318 -9.31 12.22 3.33
N ILE A 319 -9.93 12.40 2.16
CA ILE A 319 -10.00 11.36 1.15
C ILE A 319 -8.88 11.63 0.14
N GLU A 320 -7.80 10.89 0.26
CA GLU A 320 -6.73 10.91 -0.73
C GLU A 320 -7.18 10.19 -2.01
N ILE A 321 -6.98 10.84 -3.15
CA ILE A 321 -7.34 10.32 -4.47
C ILE A 321 -6.09 9.86 -5.19
N ASN A 322 -6.08 8.60 -5.60
CA ASN A 322 -4.96 7.97 -6.31
C ASN A 322 -5.22 7.90 -7.82
N ALA A 323 -6.46 7.58 -8.22
CA ALA A 323 -6.84 7.39 -9.61
C ALA A 323 -8.19 8.04 -9.91
N ILE A 324 -8.37 8.48 -11.15
CA ILE A 324 -9.63 9.01 -11.67
C ILE A 324 -9.91 8.31 -12.99
N ALA A 325 -11.12 7.77 -13.14
CA ALA A 325 -11.63 7.27 -14.41
C ALA A 325 -12.92 7.98 -14.78
N VAL A 326 -12.98 8.55 -15.98
CA VAL A 326 -14.14 9.31 -16.47
C VAL A 326 -14.86 8.50 -17.54
N HIS A 327 -16.18 8.40 -17.43
CA HIS A 327 -16.94 7.64 -18.41
C HIS A 327 -16.91 8.35 -19.78
N PRO A 328 -16.48 7.70 -20.87
CA PRO A 328 -16.11 8.39 -22.11
C PRO A 328 -17.26 9.16 -22.77
N LYS A 329 -18.49 8.67 -22.61
CA LYS A 329 -19.70 9.24 -23.22
C LYS A 329 -20.69 9.88 -22.21
N ASN A 330 -20.43 9.75 -20.91
CA ASN A 330 -21.37 10.20 -19.89
C ASN A 330 -20.63 11.06 -18.86
N PRO A 331 -20.63 12.39 -19.03
CA PRO A 331 -19.89 13.29 -18.16
C PRO A 331 -20.43 13.35 -16.73
N GLN A 332 -21.57 12.72 -16.44
CA GLN A 332 -22.08 12.61 -15.08
C GLN A 332 -21.41 11.48 -14.29
N THR A 333 -20.85 10.47 -14.98
CA THR A 333 -20.27 9.29 -14.33
C THR A 333 -18.76 9.42 -14.21
N ILE A 334 -18.28 9.48 -12.98
CA ILE A 334 -16.86 9.57 -12.65
C ILE A 334 -16.57 8.59 -11.53
N TYR A 335 -15.49 7.83 -11.68
CA TYR A 335 -14.99 6.94 -10.65
C TYR A 335 -13.69 7.49 -10.08
N ILE A 336 -13.53 7.37 -8.77
CA ILE A 336 -12.29 7.72 -8.07
C ILE A 336 -11.78 6.51 -7.29
N GLY A 337 -10.50 6.20 -7.47
CA GLY A 337 -9.76 5.27 -6.63
C GLY A 337 -9.14 6.02 -5.46
N THR A 338 -9.34 5.53 -4.25
CA THR A 338 -8.89 6.20 -3.03
C THR A 338 -7.90 5.34 -2.24
N ASN A 339 -7.14 5.97 -1.36
CA ASN A 339 -6.14 5.28 -0.53
C ASN A 339 -6.78 4.33 0.52
N ASN A 340 -7.99 4.65 1.01
CA ASN A 340 -8.59 3.94 2.16
C ASN A 340 -10.08 3.58 2.01
N ASN A 341 -10.82 4.17 1.07
CA ASN A 341 -12.27 4.01 0.93
C ASN A 341 -12.66 3.13 -0.27
N GLY A 342 -11.67 2.57 -0.97
CA GLY A 342 -11.86 1.83 -2.22
C GLY A 342 -12.27 2.73 -3.37
N VAL A 343 -13.18 2.25 -4.20
CA VAL A 343 -13.78 2.98 -5.31
C VAL A 343 -14.97 3.80 -4.81
N MET A 344 -15.05 5.05 -5.27
CA MET A 344 -16.25 5.86 -5.12
C MET A 344 -16.73 6.33 -6.50
N ILE A 345 -18.04 6.37 -6.70
CA ILE A 345 -18.69 6.76 -7.96
C ILE A 345 -19.47 8.06 -7.76
N SER A 346 -19.32 8.97 -8.70
CA SER A 346 -20.20 10.12 -8.88
C SER A 346 -21.15 9.86 -10.05
N ARG A 347 -22.40 10.30 -9.90
CA ARG A 347 -23.43 10.30 -10.95
C ARG A 347 -23.97 11.71 -11.26
N ASP A 348 -23.27 12.74 -10.79
CA ASP A 348 -23.62 14.16 -10.94
C ASP A 348 -22.43 15.00 -11.44
N GLY A 349 -21.49 14.34 -12.12
CA GLY A 349 -20.34 14.96 -12.77
C GLY A 349 -19.23 15.34 -11.81
N GLY A 350 -19.10 14.64 -10.67
CA GLY A 350 -18.06 14.83 -9.67
C GLY A 350 -18.43 15.83 -8.59
N LYS A 351 -19.71 16.14 -8.39
CA LYS A 351 -20.17 17.03 -7.30
C LYS A 351 -20.36 16.26 -6.00
N THR A 352 -20.83 15.03 -6.07
CA THR A 352 -20.95 14.12 -4.93
C THR A 352 -20.47 12.73 -5.32
N PHE A 353 -20.03 11.96 -4.31
CA PHE A 353 -19.51 10.60 -4.48
C PHE A 353 -20.11 9.64 -3.46
N ALA A 354 -20.41 8.42 -3.90
CA ALA A 354 -20.88 7.32 -3.08
C ALA A 354 -19.91 6.12 -3.18
N PRO A 355 -19.72 5.32 -2.11
CA PRO A 355 -18.90 4.10 -2.18
C PRO A 355 -19.43 3.08 -3.21
N SER A 356 -18.53 2.36 -3.89
CA SER A 356 -18.86 1.37 -4.92
C SER A 356 -17.94 0.14 -4.80
N ASN A 357 -18.04 -0.59 -3.70
CA ASN A 357 -17.03 -1.58 -3.29
C ASN A 357 -17.55 -3.02 -3.13
N GLN A 358 -18.77 -3.34 -3.56
CA GLN A 358 -19.29 -4.71 -3.35
C GLN A 358 -18.37 -5.74 -4.03
N GLY A 359 -18.02 -6.80 -3.31
CA GLY A 359 -17.09 -7.83 -3.78
C GLY A 359 -15.60 -7.44 -3.76
N TYR A 360 -15.26 -6.20 -3.37
CA TYR A 360 -13.88 -5.73 -3.21
C TYR A 360 -13.56 -5.42 -1.75
N SER A 361 -12.59 -6.15 -1.19
CA SER A 361 -12.04 -5.93 0.16
C SER A 361 -10.52 -5.98 0.12
N GLY A 362 -9.89 -4.82 -0.05
CA GLY A 362 -8.44 -4.63 -0.03
C GLY A 362 -7.89 -4.36 1.38
N ARG A 363 -8.49 -4.96 2.42
CA ARG A 363 -8.13 -4.72 3.82
C ARG A 363 -7.62 -5.99 4.47
N ARG A 364 -6.58 -5.86 5.29
CA ARG A 364 -6.09 -6.95 6.13
C ARG A 364 -6.81 -6.93 7.47
N ALA A 365 -7.55 -7.99 7.79
CA ALA A 365 -8.12 -8.18 9.12
C ALA A 365 -7.05 -8.72 10.08
N TYR A 366 -6.94 -8.11 11.27
CA TYR A 366 -6.05 -8.58 12.34
C TYR A 366 -6.78 -9.37 13.41
N SER A 367 -7.98 -8.92 13.77
CA SER A 367 -8.82 -9.59 14.77
C SER A 367 -10.27 -9.52 14.32
N ILE A 368 -10.97 -10.63 14.47
CA ILE A 368 -12.41 -10.75 14.27
C ILE A 368 -12.98 -11.30 15.57
N LEU A 369 -13.99 -10.63 16.12
CA LEU A 369 -14.59 -11.00 17.40
C LEU A 369 -16.12 -10.99 17.28
N PRO A 370 -16.81 -12.13 17.39
CA PRO A 370 -18.27 -12.13 17.54
C PRO A 370 -18.67 -11.52 18.89
N ASP A 371 -19.78 -10.80 18.92
CA ASP A 371 -20.36 -10.30 20.16
C ASP A 371 -20.91 -11.47 21.00
N ARG A 372 -20.64 -11.44 22.30
CA ARG A 372 -21.01 -12.50 23.25
C ARG A 372 -22.50 -12.57 23.59
N GLU A 373 -23.26 -11.48 23.41
CA GLU A 373 -24.67 -11.39 23.78
C GLU A 373 -25.60 -11.01 22.61
N LYS A 374 -25.07 -10.34 21.57
CA LYS A 374 -25.84 -9.97 20.38
C LYS A 374 -25.55 -10.96 19.25
N PRO A 375 -26.48 -11.89 18.94
CA PRO A 375 -26.30 -12.77 17.79
C PRO A 375 -26.14 -11.95 16.52
N ASN A 376 -25.37 -12.46 15.57
CA ASN A 376 -25.05 -11.81 14.27
C ASN A 376 -24.27 -10.50 14.35
N ARG A 377 -23.86 -10.04 15.55
CA ARG A 377 -22.96 -8.91 15.66
C ARG A 377 -21.50 -9.37 15.68
N ILE A 378 -20.69 -8.81 14.79
CA ILE A 378 -19.28 -9.16 14.64
C ILE A 378 -18.45 -7.87 14.56
N TYR A 379 -17.30 -7.88 15.21
CA TYR A 379 -16.31 -6.82 15.19
C TYR A 379 -15.11 -7.24 14.36
N ALA A 380 -14.51 -6.30 13.64
CA ALA A 380 -13.26 -6.51 12.94
C ALA A 380 -12.31 -5.33 13.11
N THR A 381 -11.04 -5.62 13.40
CA THR A 381 -9.96 -4.65 13.25
C THR A 381 -9.27 -4.87 11.93
N THR A 382 -9.14 -3.81 11.15
CA THR A 382 -8.50 -3.88 9.84
C THR A 382 -7.36 -2.88 9.73
N ILE A 383 -6.42 -3.15 8.83
CA ILE A 383 -5.44 -2.19 8.32
C ILE A 383 -5.49 -2.20 6.80
N ASN A 384 -5.39 -1.02 6.22
CA ASN A 384 -5.31 -0.83 4.79
C ASN A 384 -3.87 -1.04 4.33
N THR A 385 -3.71 -1.64 3.17
CA THR A 385 -2.44 -2.17 2.68
C THR A 385 -1.41 -1.08 2.34
N ALA A 386 -1.84 0.16 2.10
CA ALA A 386 -1.01 1.16 1.42
C ALA A 386 -0.04 1.96 2.29
N ARG A 387 -0.45 2.46 3.47
CA ARG A 387 0.38 3.39 4.30
C ARG A 387 0.06 3.36 5.79
N GLY A 388 -0.57 2.28 6.27
CA GLY A 388 -1.27 2.33 7.54
C GLY A 388 -2.54 3.18 7.45
N GLY A 389 -3.25 3.28 8.57
CA GLY A 389 -4.68 3.57 8.53
C GLY A 389 -5.46 2.27 8.38
N GLY A 390 -6.57 2.21 9.09
CA GLY A 390 -7.25 0.98 9.43
C GLY A 390 -8.42 1.35 10.32
N GLY A 391 -9.32 0.42 10.57
CA GLY A 391 -10.54 0.75 11.29
C GLY A 391 -11.02 -0.39 12.14
N PHE A 392 -11.76 0.00 13.16
CA PHE A 392 -12.70 -0.86 13.82
C PHE A 392 -14.02 -0.81 13.04
N PHE A 393 -14.47 -1.97 12.60
CA PHE A 393 -15.72 -2.14 11.88
C PHE A 393 -16.67 -3.03 12.67
N VAL A 394 -17.96 -2.75 12.49
CA VAL A 394 -19.05 -3.51 13.10
C VAL A 394 -19.97 -4.00 12.01
N SER A 395 -20.29 -5.28 12.05
CA SER A 395 -21.44 -5.87 11.36
C SER A 395 -22.52 -6.21 12.41
N ASN A 396 -23.79 -6.03 12.06
CA ASN A 396 -24.93 -6.44 12.90
C ASN A 396 -25.81 -7.50 12.22
N ASP A 397 -25.34 -8.10 11.12
CA ASP A 397 -26.09 -8.99 10.24
C ASP A 397 -25.26 -10.23 9.82
N GLY A 398 -24.32 -10.65 10.65
CA GLY A 398 -23.55 -11.88 10.46
C GLY A 398 -22.37 -11.73 9.50
N GLY A 399 -21.92 -10.49 9.27
CA GLY A 399 -20.80 -10.17 8.38
C GLY A 399 -21.22 -9.80 6.95
N VAL A 400 -22.53 -9.68 6.67
CA VAL A 400 -23.04 -9.31 5.35
C VAL A 400 -22.76 -7.83 5.06
N THR A 401 -23.03 -6.94 6.02
CA THR A 401 -22.69 -5.51 5.92
C THR A 401 -21.80 -5.07 7.07
N TRP A 402 -20.93 -4.10 6.79
CA TRP A 402 -19.94 -3.58 7.73
C TRP A 402 -19.94 -2.07 7.72
N GLN A 403 -19.83 -1.47 8.91
CA GLN A 403 -19.76 -0.02 9.08
C GLN A 403 -18.55 0.36 9.94
N PRO A 404 -17.78 1.39 9.56
CA PRO A 404 -16.70 1.90 10.39
C PRO A 404 -17.28 2.49 11.68
N SER A 405 -16.68 2.20 12.84
CA SER A 405 -17.11 2.70 14.14
C SER A 405 -15.91 3.25 14.93
N MET A 406 -15.47 4.44 14.51
CA MET A 406 -14.25 5.11 14.99
C MET A 406 -14.53 6.47 15.66
N ARG A 407 -15.75 6.67 16.18
CA ARG A 407 -16.14 7.96 16.77
C ARG A 407 -15.25 8.31 17.97
N LYS A 408 -14.71 9.54 17.98
CA LYS A 408 -13.72 10.06 18.96
C LYS A 408 -12.33 9.43 18.88
N MET A 409 -11.98 8.79 17.77
CA MET A 409 -10.60 8.34 17.53
C MET A 409 -9.81 9.32 16.66
N PRO A 410 -8.48 9.42 16.83
CA PRO A 410 -7.59 10.09 15.89
C PRO A 410 -7.66 9.46 14.50
N LYS A 411 -7.31 10.24 13.48
CA LYS A 411 -7.34 9.79 12.07
C LYS A 411 -6.27 8.75 11.75
N ASP A 412 -5.12 8.84 12.41
CA ASP A 412 -3.96 7.98 12.13
C ASP A 412 -3.91 6.75 13.05
N LEU A 413 -5.04 6.44 13.70
CA LEU A 413 -5.15 5.32 14.60
C LEU A 413 -5.33 4.02 13.79
N SER A 414 -4.47 3.05 14.05
CA SER A 414 -4.53 1.69 13.52
C SER A 414 -4.90 0.72 14.64
N THR A 415 -5.83 -0.18 14.37
CA THR A 415 -6.36 -1.14 15.34
C THR A 415 -5.84 -2.54 15.05
N TYR A 416 -5.41 -3.27 16.08
CA TYR A 416 -4.80 -4.60 15.94
C TYR A 416 -5.60 -5.69 16.64
N SER A 417 -5.96 -5.48 17.91
CA SER A 417 -6.65 -6.49 18.72
C SER A 417 -7.95 -5.96 19.31
N ILE A 418 -8.91 -6.86 19.50
CA ILE A 418 -10.20 -6.57 20.14
C ILE A 418 -10.35 -7.50 21.35
N LEU A 419 -10.83 -6.95 22.46
CA LEU A 419 -11.30 -7.72 23.60
C LEU A 419 -12.68 -7.19 24.01
N GLN A 420 -13.65 -8.08 24.17
CA GLN A 420 -14.91 -7.78 24.83
C GLN A 420 -14.84 -8.26 26.27
N ASP A 421 -15.23 -7.40 27.22
CA ASP A 421 -15.23 -7.74 28.63
C ASP A 421 -16.15 -8.94 28.91
N LEU A 422 -15.73 -9.79 29.86
CA LEU A 422 -16.41 -11.06 30.15
C LEU A 422 -17.65 -10.90 31.03
N ARG A 423 -17.78 -9.77 31.74
CA ARG A 423 -18.85 -9.49 32.70
C ARG A 423 -19.83 -8.45 32.18
N ASP A 424 -19.35 -7.48 31.41
CA ASP A 424 -20.18 -6.48 30.74
C ASP A 424 -19.82 -6.39 29.26
N SER A 425 -20.61 -7.03 28.42
CA SER A 425 -20.38 -7.05 26.98
C SER A 425 -20.48 -5.68 26.31
N ASN A 426 -20.99 -4.62 26.98
CA ASN A 426 -20.89 -3.25 26.47
C ASN A 426 -19.47 -2.69 26.50
N ILE A 427 -18.57 -3.29 27.29
CA ILE A 427 -17.20 -2.84 27.41
C ILE A 427 -16.33 -3.55 26.37
N LEU A 428 -15.72 -2.76 25.49
CA LEU A 428 -14.71 -3.24 24.54
C LEU A 428 -13.37 -2.55 24.80
N TYR A 429 -12.28 -3.27 24.56
CA TYR A 429 -10.92 -2.75 24.52
C TYR A 429 -10.31 -2.98 23.14
N LEU A 430 -9.53 -2.00 22.69
CA LEU A 430 -8.74 -2.08 21.46
C LEU A 430 -7.26 -1.85 21.74
N GLY A 431 -6.43 -2.78 21.25
CA GLY A 431 -5.01 -2.54 21.11
C GLY A 431 -4.72 -1.78 19.83
N THR A 432 -4.05 -0.63 19.94
CA THR A 432 -3.79 0.30 18.83
C THR A 432 -2.31 0.72 18.79
N ASN A 433 -1.90 1.40 17.72
CA ASN A 433 -0.56 1.99 17.61
C ASN A 433 -0.35 3.18 18.57
N LEU A 434 -1.43 3.73 19.13
CA LEU A 434 -1.41 4.87 20.05
C LEU A 434 -1.73 4.47 21.50
N GLY A 435 -1.67 3.17 21.81
CA GLY A 435 -1.99 2.62 23.13
C GLY A 435 -3.34 1.89 23.17
N VAL A 436 -3.90 1.75 24.36
CA VAL A 436 -5.19 1.06 24.55
C VAL A 436 -6.33 2.06 24.53
N TYR A 437 -7.36 1.73 23.74
CA TYR A 437 -8.63 2.45 23.74
C TYR A 437 -9.70 1.54 24.35
N TYR A 438 -10.70 2.15 24.98
CA TYR A 438 -11.87 1.45 25.48
C TYR A 438 -13.16 2.11 25.01
N SER A 439 -14.21 1.32 24.95
CA SER A 439 -15.58 1.75 24.68
C SER A 439 -16.47 1.20 25.79
N LEU A 440 -17.40 2.03 26.27
CA LEU A 440 -18.44 1.64 27.24
C LEU A 440 -19.81 1.46 26.57
N ASP A 441 -19.87 1.68 25.26
CA ASP A 441 -21.09 1.69 24.44
C ASP A 441 -20.99 0.66 23.31
N ARG A 442 -20.34 -0.47 23.61
CA ARG A 442 -20.26 -1.66 22.75
C ARG A 442 -19.66 -1.34 21.38
N GLY A 443 -18.61 -0.51 21.37
CA GLY A 443 -17.83 -0.10 20.20
C GLY A 443 -18.37 1.09 19.43
N ALA A 444 -19.39 1.81 19.92
CA ALA A 444 -19.98 2.95 19.21
C ALA A 444 -19.18 4.27 19.38
N SER A 445 -18.44 4.42 20.48
CA SER A 445 -17.46 5.48 20.69
C SER A 445 -16.33 5.04 21.60
N TRP A 446 -15.21 5.75 21.48
CA TRP A 446 -13.96 5.33 22.09
C TRP A 446 -13.33 6.42 22.93
N SER A 447 -12.51 6.00 23.88
CA SER A 447 -11.69 6.87 24.72
C SER A 447 -10.35 6.20 24.97
N SER A 448 -9.28 6.99 25.04
CA SER A 448 -7.95 6.48 25.36
C SER A 448 -7.89 6.09 26.85
N VAL A 449 -7.26 4.97 27.15
CA VAL A 449 -6.86 4.64 28.52
C VAL A 449 -5.64 5.50 28.86
N ASN A 450 -5.80 6.48 29.75
CA ASN A 450 -4.67 7.28 30.22
C ASN A 450 -3.72 6.41 31.05
N VAL A 451 -2.53 6.12 30.53
CA VAL A 451 -1.42 5.62 31.34
C VAL A 451 -0.75 6.85 31.96
N PRO A 452 -0.71 7.01 33.30
CA PRO A 452 0.05 8.08 33.93
C PRO A 452 1.50 7.98 33.47
N LYS A 453 2.05 9.08 32.95
CA LYS A 453 3.46 9.15 32.61
C LYS A 453 4.25 9.05 33.92
N GLU A 454 5.09 8.04 34.08
CA GLU A 454 6.00 7.99 35.23
C GLU A 454 6.78 9.30 35.29
N GLU A 455 6.69 10.01 36.41
CA GLU A 455 7.49 11.21 36.63
C GLU A 455 8.97 10.81 36.56
N PRO A 456 9.80 11.55 35.80
CA PRO A 456 11.22 11.27 35.78
C PRO A 456 11.75 11.37 37.22
N GLN A 457 12.30 10.26 37.71
CA GLN A 457 12.95 10.18 39.02
C GLN A 457 13.90 11.37 39.16
N PRO A 458 13.80 12.17 40.24
CA PRO A 458 14.63 13.35 40.39
C PRO A 458 16.09 12.93 40.41
N THR A 459 16.83 13.27 39.35
CA THR A 459 18.28 13.06 39.29
C THR A 459 18.91 13.79 40.47
N SER A 460 19.57 13.06 41.36
CA SER A 460 20.25 13.65 42.51
C SER A 460 21.27 14.69 42.04
N LYS A 461 20.99 15.98 42.23
CA LYS A 461 21.96 17.04 41.98
C LYS A 461 23.13 16.85 42.93
N LYS A 462 24.31 16.45 42.42
CA LYS A 462 25.57 16.57 43.15
C LYS A 462 25.76 18.05 43.52
N ARG A 463 25.62 18.38 44.82
CA ARG A 463 25.95 19.71 45.35
C ARG A 463 27.45 19.96 45.11
N ARG A 464 27.77 20.88 44.20
CA ARG A 464 29.09 21.53 44.15
C ARG A 464 29.23 22.38 45.41
N GLY A 465 29.94 21.86 46.41
CA GLY A 465 30.32 22.60 47.61
C GLY A 465 31.30 23.72 47.27
N ARG A 466 30.92 24.94 47.63
CA ARG A 466 31.72 26.17 47.52
C ARG A 466 32.79 26.14 48.63
N ARG A 467 34.07 26.35 48.25
CA ARG A 467 35.22 26.43 49.17
C ARG A 467 34.97 27.51 50.24
N GLY A 468 34.98 27.09 51.51
CA GLY A 468 35.13 27.93 52.69
C GLY A 468 36.55 27.80 53.24
N SER A 469 37.09 28.92 53.70
CA SER A 469 38.43 29.20 54.21
C SER A 469 38.90 28.31 55.37
N THR A 470 40.19 27.97 55.35
CA THR A 470 40.99 27.42 56.46
C THR A 470 41.26 28.46 57.56
N PRO A 471 41.60 27.99 58.77
CA PRO A 471 42.90 28.37 59.34
C PRO A 471 43.74 27.19 59.84
N ASP A 472 45.04 27.49 59.96
CA ASP A 472 46.23 26.67 60.20
C ASP A 472 46.18 25.60 61.31
N ALA A 473 46.92 24.50 61.07
CA ALA A 473 48.07 24.09 61.92
C ALA A 473 48.84 22.87 61.33
N THR A 474 50.07 23.16 60.88
CA THR A 474 51.37 22.47 61.10
C THR A 474 51.57 20.97 60.73
N PRO A 475 52.68 20.61 60.03
CA PRO A 475 52.92 19.28 59.44
C PRO A 475 53.79 18.39 60.37
N PRO A 476 54.00 17.06 60.14
CA PRO A 476 54.96 16.61 59.12
C PRO A 476 54.77 15.19 58.52
N ALA A 477 55.69 14.89 57.60
CA ALA A 477 56.33 13.61 57.30
C ALA A 477 55.82 12.79 56.10
N ALA A 478 56.68 12.78 55.07
CA ALA A 478 56.67 11.83 53.98
C ALA A 478 57.27 10.49 54.41
N ALA A 479 56.65 9.38 54.03
CA ALA A 479 57.31 8.08 53.95
C ALA A 479 56.67 7.18 52.86
N ASN A 480 57.50 6.96 51.85
CA ASN A 480 57.62 5.85 50.89
C ASN A 480 56.71 4.59 50.93
N ARG A 481 56.37 4.20 49.68
CA ARG A 481 56.44 2.85 49.06
C ARG A 481 55.35 1.79 49.32
N ALA A 482 54.72 1.46 48.19
CA ALA A 482 54.63 0.14 47.54
C ALA A 482 53.56 -0.90 47.97
N SER A 483 52.81 -1.31 46.93
CA SER A 483 52.32 -2.66 46.59
C SER A 483 51.30 -3.38 47.47
N SER A 484 50.15 -3.72 46.87
CA SER A 484 49.54 -5.08 46.83
C SER A 484 48.14 -4.96 46.20
N ARG A 485 47.92 -5.61 45.04
CA ARG A 485 47.23 -6.90 44.83
C ARG A 485 45.71 -6.90 45.07
N ILE A 486 45.02 -7.10 43.94
CA ILE A 486 43.95 -8.10 43.65
C ILE A 486 42.73 -8.13 44.58
N GLY A 487 41.54 -8.03 43.95
CA GLY A 487 40.35 -8.72 44.44
C GLY A 487 39.03 -8.11 43.99
N SER A 488 38.67 -8.20 42.70
CA SER A 488 37.25 -8.10 42.30
C SER A 488 36.69 -9.51 42.17
N VAL A 489 35.92 -9.94 43.18
CA VAL A 489 35.10 -11.15 43.15
C VAL A 489 33.71 -10.79 42.64
N THR A 490 33.35 -11.47 41.56
CA THR A 490 32.05 -11.62 40.93
C THR A 490 31.04 -12.27 41.88
N VAL A 491 29.79 -11.79 41.91
CA VAL A 491 28.63 -12.70 42.02
C VAL A 491 27.53 -12.23 41.06
N THR A 492 27.30 -13.14 40.12
CA THR A 492 26.21 -13.35 39.16
C THR A 492 24.81 -12.98 39.63
N ASN A 493 23.98 -12.51 38.68
CA ASN A 493 22.65 -13.10 38.56
C ASN A 493 22.17 -13.07 37.11
N GLU A 494 21.99 -14.28 36.60
CA GLU A 494 21.38 -14.67 35.34
C GLU A 494 19.89 -14.32 35.36
N ALA A 495 19.40 -13.72 34.27
CA ALA A 495 18.12 -14.03 33.61
C ALA A 495 17.63 -12.84 32.78
N ALA A 496 18.25 -12.57 31.61
CA ALA A 496 17.60 -11.92 30.46
C ALA A 496 18.54 -11.77 29.24
N THR A 497 19.01 -12.88 28.66
CA THR A 497 19.39 -12.85 27.23
C THR A 497 19.19 -14.24 26.62
N ARG A 498 17.97 -14.52 26.17
CA ARG A 498 17.68 -15.63 25.26
C ARG A 498 16.95 -15.07 24.05
N ALA A 499 17.71 -14.64 23.05
CA ALA A 499 17.37 -14.69 21.63
C ALA A 499 18.57 -14.17 20.83
N GLY A 500 19.27 -15.09 20.14
CA GLY A 500 20.26 -14.73 19.12
C GLY A 500 21.48 -15.64 19.13
N GLU A 501 21.34 -16.88 18.65
CA GLU A 501 22.33 -17.60 17.84
C GLU A 501 21.89 -19.06 17.56
N ALA A 502 22.39 -19.60 16.44
CA ALA A 502 22.02 -20.86 15.75
C ALA A 502 20.76 -20.73 14.86
N VAL A 503 20.78 -20.95 13.55
CA VAL A 503 21.53 -21.97 12.79
C VAL A 503 21.86 -21.42 11.40
N ASN A 504 23.15 -21.33 11.07
CA ASN A 504 23.61 -21.34 9.69
C ASN A 504 24.88 -22.21 9.64
N GLN A 505 24.65 -23.52 9.68
CA GLN A 505 25.64 -24.54 9.39
C GLN A 505 24.96 -25.60 8.51
N GLU A 506 25.01 -25.40 7.19
CA GLU A 506 25.19 -26.52 6.28
C GLU A 506 25.77 -26.02 4.95
N MET A 507 26.66 -26.82 4.37
CA MET A 507 27.28 -26.67 3.05
C MET A 507 28.52 -25.76 2.92
N ARG A 508 29.60 -26.15 3.61
CA ARG A 508 30.94 -26.20 2.98
C ARG A 508 31.71 -27.44 3.44
N SER A 509 31.54 -28.55 2.73
CA SER A 509 32.52 -29.64 2.69
C SER A 509 33.42 -29.51 1.46
N ARG A 510 34.72 -29.59 1.69
CA ARG A 510 35.85 -29.47 0.74
C ARG A 510 35.99 -30.68 -0.18
N ARG A 511 36.46 -30.47 -1.42
CA ARG A 511 37.68 -31.02 -2.09
C ARG A 511 37.55 -30.79 -3.61
N VAL A 512 38.31 -29.88 -4.22
CA VAL A 512 39.67 -30.02 -4.83
C VAL A 512 39.76 -31.05 -5.97
N THR A 513 39.94 -30.57 -7.21
CA THR A 513 40.97 -31.05 -8.14
C THR A 513 41.34 -29.95 -9.17
N GLN A 514 42.61 -29.93 -9.56
CA GLN A 514 43.36 -28.97 -10.39
C GLN A 514 42.96 -28.95 -11.88
N ALA A 515 43.21 -27.82 -12.57
CA ALA A 515 44.16 -27.74 -13.70
C ALA A 515 44.32 -26.30 -14.28
N GLN A 516 45.58 -25.85 -14.26
CA GLN A 516 46.37 -25.16 -15.31
C GLN A 516 45.93 -23.81 -15.94
N THR A 517 46.59 -22.75 -15.44
CA THR A 517 47.53 -21.83 -16.14
C THR A 517 47.23 -21.33 -17.56
N THR A 518 47.07 -20.02 -17.72
CA THR A 518 47.89 -19.20 -18.65
C THR A 518 47.87 -17.71 -18.26
N GLN A 519 49.04 -17.08 -18.28
CA GLN A 519 49.33 -15.70 -17.87
C GLN A 519 49.20 -14.68 -19.03
N LEU A 520 49.29 -13.40 -18.63
CA LEU A 520 49.87 -12.20 -19.31
C LEU A 520 48.89 -11.11 -19.83
N PRO A 521 49.31 -9.81 -19.85
CA PRO A 521 48.98 -8.83 -18.81
C PRO A 521 48.34 -7.54 -19.37
N THR A 522 47.90 -6.59 -18.53
CA THR A 522 47.95 -5.15 -18.88
C THR A 522 47.74 -4.20 -17.69
N LYS A 523 48.83 -3.48 -17.39
CA LYS A 523 48.97 -2.03 -17.12
C LYS A 523 47.87 -1.29 -16.33
N THR A 524 48.22 -0.90 -15.11
CA THR A 524 47.62 0.22 -14.36
C THR A 524 48.47 1.47 -14.53
N PRO A 525 47.90 2.67 -14.76
CA PRO A 525 48.61 3.93 -14.54
C PRO A 525 48.43 4.43 -13.09
N VAL A 526 49.53 4.92 -12.55
CA VAL A 526 49.66 5.65 -11.28
C VAL A 526 49.20 7.09 -11.49
N ILE A 527 48.38 7.63 -10.58
CA ILE A 527 48.09 9.06 -10.49
C ILE A 527 48.58 9.59 -9.13
N ASP A 528 49.39 10.64 -9.20
CA ASP A 528 50.03 11.40 -8.12
C ASP A 528 49.02 12.32 -7.40
N PRO A 529 48.91 12.31 -6.05
CA PRO A 529 47.99 13.15 -5.30
C PRO A 529 48.68 14.42 -4.77
N ARG A 530 48.88 15.45 -5.61
CA ARG A 530 49.18 16.82 -5.13
C ARG A 530 48.62 17.91 -6.06
N ARG A 531 47.37 18.33 -5.81
CA ARG A 531 46.91 19.74 -5.80
C ARG A 531 45.41 19.82 -5.46
N ALA A 532 45.13 20.45 -4.31
CA ALA A 532 43.84 20.97 -3.86
C ALA A 532 43.36 22.11 -4.80
N GLY A 533 42.09 22.56 -4.82
CA GLY A 533 40.92 22.32 -3.99
C GLY A 533 39.80 23.33 -4.34
N ILE A 534 38.75 23.38 -3.49
CA ILE A 534 37.62 24.33 -3.44
C ILE A 534 36.55 24.03 -4.52
N VAL A 535 35.37 23.44 -4.26
CA VAL A 535 34.24 23.90 -3.42
C VAL A 535 33.39 22.68 -3.03
N VAL A 536 33.35 22.26 -1.75
CA VAL A 536 32.21 21.51 -1.16
C VAL A 536 32.19 21.80 0.34
N LEU A 537 31.29 22.68 0.77
CA LEU A 537 30.78 22.71 2.15
C LEU A 537 29.37 23.29 2.09
N ARG A 538 28.38 22.39 1.91
CA ARG A 538 27.01 22.43 2.44
C ARG A 538 26.19 21.35 1.73
N ALA A 539 26.35 20.11 2.17
CA ALA A 539 25.47 18.99 1.83
C ALA A 539 25.52 17.94 2.96
N GLN A 540 25.40 18.39 4.20
CA GLN A 540 25.25 17.52 5.38
C GLN A 540 24.45 18.27 6.45
N GLU A 541 23.22 18.66 6.12
CA GLU A 541 22.20 19.08 7.11
C GLU A 541 20.76 19.04 6.53
N ALA A 542 20.50 18.15 5.56
CA ALA A 542 19.17 17.95 4.98
C ALA A 542 18.83 16.45 4.83
N LEU A 543 19.14 15.65 5.85
CA LEU A 543 18.90 14.20 5.86
C LEU A 543 18.21 13.72 7.14
N ALA A 544 17.31 14.56 7.67
CA ALA A 544 16.46 14.22 8.80
C ALA A 544 15.16 15.03 8.81
N MET A 545 14.39 15.06 7.71
CA MET A 545 12.96 15.42 7.69
C MET A 545 12.31 15.00 6.36
N THR A 546 12.24 13.71 6.09
CA THR A 546 11.34 13.14 5.08
C THR A 546 10.75 11.85 5.63
N GLY A 547 9.73 12.00 6.48
CA GLY A 547 8.86 10.90 6.86
C GLY A 547 8.06 10.44 5.65
N TYR A 548 8.51 9.36 5.03
CA TYR A 548 7.75 8.48 4.17
C TYR A 548 8.02 7.07 4.71
N GLU A 549 7.04 6.52 5.42
CA GLU A 549 6.78 5.08 5.49
C GLU A 549 5.51 4.81 4.67
#